data_AF-X1DTM0-F1
#
_entry.id   AF-X1DTM0-F1
#
_cell.length_a   1.000
_cell.length_b   1.000
_cell.length_c   1.000
_cell.angle_alpha   90.00
_cell.angle_beta   90.00
_cell.angle_gamma   90.00
#
_symmetry.space_group_name_H-M   'P 1'
#
loop_
_entity.id
_entity.type
_entity.pdbx_description
1 polymer ?
#
loop_
_entity_poly.entity_id
_entity_poly.type
_entity_poly.pdbx_seq_one_letter_code
_entity_poly.pdbx_strand_id
1 'polypeptide(L)'
;RYKINKVVSNPPYSIAAPLILKILIEAEDIKKLFITIQKDIAERLIALVGDKNYSSYTVKSNFLADFSFCFQISRNCFMPRPFVDSVVMEASRKDNRVLMEKNF
;
A
#
# COMPACT_ATOMS: atom_id res chain seq x y z
N ARG A 1 20.47 9.34 -16.96
CA ARG A 1 19.10 9.79 -16.57
C ARG A 1 18.73 9.08 -15.27
N TYR A 2 18.36 9.79 -14.21
CA TYR A 2 17.92 9.15 -12.96
C TYR A 2 16.57 8.48 -13.19
N LYS A 3 16.46 7.21 -12.79
CA LYS A 3 15.20 6.45 -12.86
C LYS A 3 14.52 6.50 -11.50
N ILE A 4 13.31 7.05 -11.45
CA ILE A 4 12.51 7.09 -10.21
C ILE A 4 12.05 5.67 -9.93
N ASN A 5 12.49 5.10 -8.80
CA ASN A 5 12.15 3.74 -8.40
C ASN A 5 11.57 3.65 -6.98
N LYS A 6 11.40 4.78 -6.31
CA LYS A 6 10.83 4.88 -4.96
C LYS A 6 9.83 6.03 -4.90
N VAL A 7 8.75 5.83 -4.16
CA VAL A 7 7.73 6.84 -3.88
C VAL A 7 7.49 6.92 -2.38
N VAL A 8 7.31 8.13 -1.86
CA VAL A 8 6.84 8.40 -0.49
C VAL A 8 5.62 9.29 -0.60
N SER A 9 4.52 8.96 0.08
CA SER A 9 3.29 9.75 0.00
C SER A 9 2.45 9.72 1.28
N ASN A 10 1.82 10.84 1.60
CA ASN A 10 0.78 10.98 2.62
C ASN A 10 -0.54 11.41 1.96
N PRO A 11 -1.24 10.51 1.25
CA PRO A 11 -2.45 10.86 0.51
C PRO A 11 -3.66 11.07 1.44
N PRO A 12 -4.71 11.76 0.97
CA PRO A 12 -6.02 11.72 1.62
C PRO A 12 -6.52 10.27 1.76
N TYR A 13 -7.08 9.93 2.92
CA TYR A 13 -7.45 8.54 3.22
C TYR A 13 -8.49 7.94 2.26
N SER A 14 -9.41 8.76 1.75
CA SER A 14 -10.45 8.33 0.81
C SER A 14 -9.91 7.73 -0.48
N ILE A 15 -8.66 8.07 -0.86
CA ILE A 15 -8.01 7.59 -2.09
C ILE A 15 -6.80 6.70 -1.84
N ALA A 16 -6.35 6.54 -0.61
CA ALA A 16 -5.13 5.79 -0.28
C ALA A 16 -5.13 4.36 -0.85
N ALA A 17 -6.18 3.58 -0.56
CA ALA A 17 -6.29 2.20 -1.00
C ALA A 17 -6.28 2.04 -2.54
N PRO A 18 -7.15 2.75 -3.31
CA PRO A 18 -7.09 2.68 -4.77
C PRO A 18 -5.80 3.27 -5.36
N LEU A 19 -5.19 4.27 -4.72
CA LEU A 19 -3.92 4.84 -5.17
C LEU A 19 -2.78 3.83 -5.08
N ILE A 20 -2.71 3.04 -4.00
CA ILE A 20 -1.71 1.96 -3.85
C ILE A 20 -1.80 1.00 -5.03
N LEU A 21 -2.99 0.49 -5.33
CA LEU A 21 -3.18 -0.45 -6.45
C LEU A 21 -2.85 0.22 -7.79
N LYS A 22 -3.27 1.47 -8.00
CA LYS A 22 -2.99 2.21 -9.23
C LYS A 22 -1.48 2.36 -9.46
N ILE A 23 -0.72 2.77 -8.44
CA ILE A 23 0.75 2.86 -8.51
C ILE A 23 1.35 1.48 -8.79
N LEU A 24 0.87 0.43 -8.11
CA LEU A 24 1.36 -0.92 -8.31
C LEU A 24 1.00 -1.49 -9.69
N ILE A 25 -0.05 -1.05 -10.34
CA ILE A 25 -0.43 -1.52 -11.69
C ILE A 25 0.27 -0.69 -12.77
N GLU A 26 0.19 0.64 -12.70
CA GLU A 26 0.57 1.52 -13.81
C GLU A 26 2.04 1.98 -13.77
N ALA A 27 2.67 1.99 -12.58
CA ALA A 27 4.02 2.50 -12.40
C ALA A 27 5.02 1.37 -12.12
N GLU A 28 5.31 0.55 -13.14
CA GLU A 28 6.16 -0.66 -13.04
C GLU A 28 7.60 -0.40 -12.58
N ASP A 29 8.08 0.81 -12.82
CA ASP A 29 9.42 1.26 -12.44
C ASP A 29 9.56 1.52 -10.94
N ILE A 30 8.45 1.76 -10.24
CA ILE A 30 8.43 1.93 -8.79
C ILE A 30 8.60 0.57 -8.12
N LYS A 31 9.73 0.40 -7.42
CA LYS A 31 10.08 -0.82 -6.69
C LYS A 31 9.72 -0.76 -5.21
N LYS A 32 9.70 0.45 -4.63
CA LYS A 32 9.26 0.66 -3.24
C LYS A 32 8.30 1.83 -3.14
N LEU A 33 7.24 1.64 -2.37
CA LEU A 33 6.29 2.68 -2.01
C LEU A 33 6.22 2.76 -0.48
N PHE A 34 6.44 3.94 0.08
CA PHE A 34 6.18 4.24 1.48
C PHE A 34 4.93 5.12 1.54
N ILE A 35 3.88 4.64 2.19
CA ILE A 35 2.59 5.33 2.15
C ILE A 35 1.97 5.42 3.55
N THR A 36 1.52 6.61 3.90
CA THR A 36 0.73 6.85 5.10
C THR A 36 -0.73 6.53 4.82
N ILE A 37 -1.31 5.64 5.62
CA ILE A 37 -2.71 5.20 5.52
C ILE A 37 -3.35 5.13 6.91
N GLN A 38 -4.67 5.02 6.97
CA GLN A 38 -5.36 4.72 8.22
C GLN A 38 -5.02 3.32 8.70
N LYS A 39 -5.00 3.14 10.04
CA LYS A 39 -4.66 1.87 10.67
C LYS A 39 -5.52 0.69 10.19
N ASP A 40 -6.81 0.88 9.96
CA ASP A 40 -7.72 -0.18 9.49
C ASP A 40 -7.39 -0.65 8.06
N ILE A 41 -6.94 0.26 7.20
CA ILE A 41 -6.46 -0.10 5.85
C ILE A 41 -5.14 -0.86 5.92
N ALA A 42 -4.23 -0.46 6.84
CA ALA A 42 -2.99 -1.20 7.07
C ALA A 42 -3.28 -2.63 7.56
N GLU A 43 -4.22 -2.80 8.49
CA GLU A 43 -4.66 -4.11 8.98
C GLU A 43 -5.25 -4.98 7.86
N ARG A 44 -5.96 -4.39 6.89
CA ARG A 44 -6.44 -5.13 5.71
C ARG A 44 -5.31 -5.57 4.78
N LEU A 45 -4.26 -4.77 4.61
CA LEU A 45 -3.12 -5.13 3.75
C LEU A 45 -2.36 -6.36 4.27
N ILE A 46 -2.25 -6.48 5.59
CA ILE A 46 -1.49 -7.56 6.25
C ILE A 46 -2.38 -8.69 6.79
N ALA A 47 -3.69 -8.65 6.51
CA ALA A 47 -4.62 -9.69 6.95
C ALA A 47 -4.25 -11.05 6.36
N LEU A 48 -4.34 -12.10 7.17
CA LEU A 48 -4.11 -13.49 6.76
C LEU A 48 -5.39 -14.12 6.22
N VAL A 49 -5.25 -15.18 5.43
CA VAL A 49 -6.39 -15.93 4.91
C VAL A 49 -7.24 -16.45 6.08
N GLY A 50 -8.54 -16.13 6.05
CA GLY A 50 -9.48 -16.48 7.12
C GLY A 50 -9.73 -15.35 8.12
N ASP A 51 -8.92 -14.29 8.13
CA ASP A 51 -9.18 -13.11 8.96
C ASP A 51 -10.41 -12.35 8.47
N LYS A 52 -11.14 -11.73 9.41
CA LYS A 52 -12.29 -10.87 9.10
C LYS A 52 -11.95 -9.71 8.16
N ASN A 53 -10.70 -9.23 8.20
CA ASN A 53 -10.21 -8.13 7.37
C ASN A 53 -9.66 -8.59 6.00
N TYR A 54 -9.56 -9.90 5.77
CA TYR A 54 -9.10 -10.47 4.51
C TYR A 54 -10.13 -10.21 3.41
N SER A 55 -9.71 -9.53 2.35
CA SER A 55 -10.61 -9.07 1.30
C SER A 55 -9.97 -9.13 -0.08
N SER A 56 -10.75 -8.84 -1.11
CA SER A 56 -10.24 -8.72 -2.49
C SER A 56 -9.13 -7.66 -2.61
N TYR A 57 -9.14 -6.64 -1.76
CA TYR A 57 -8.07 -5.65 -1.69
C TYR A 57 -6.76 -6.28 -1.20
N THR A 58 -6.81 -7.08 -0.13
CA THR A 58 -5.67 -7.84 0.41
C THR A 58 -5.07 -8.72 -0.67
N VAL A 59 -5.90 -9.50 -1.37
CA VAL A 59 -5.47 -10.41 -2.43
C VAL A 59 -4.77 -9.66 -3.57
N LYS A 60 -5.40 -8.62 -4.12
CA LYS A 60 -4.88 -7.87 -5.28
C LYS A 60 -3.59 -7.13 -4.94
N SER A 61 -3.52 -6.51 -3.76
CA SER A 61 -2.34 -5.79 -3.32
C SER A 61 -1.17 -6.75 -3.09
N ASN A 62 -1.37 -7.82 -2.32
CA ASN A 62 -0.33 -8.82 -2.01
C ASN A 62 0.13 -9.62 -3.24
N PHE A 63 -0.69 -9.69 -4.29
CA PHE A 63 -0.27 -10.23 -5.57
C PHE A 63 0.79 -9.36 -6.27
N LEU A 64 0.74 -8.04 -6.08
CA LEU A 64 1.64 -7.08 -6.76
C LEU A 64 2.88 -6.72 -5.92
N ALA A 65 2.77 -6.76 -4.59
CA ALA A 65 3.83 -6.34 -3.67
C ALA A 65 3.75 -7.07 -2.33
N ASP A 66 4.87 -7.15 -1.62
CA ASP A 66 4.91 -7.48 -0.20
C ASP A 66 4.75 -6.22 0.65
N PHE A 67 3.93 -6.28 1.68
CA PHE A 67 3.65 -5.14 2.57
C PHE A 67 4.25 -5.36 3.95
N SER A 68 4.92 -4.35 4.48
CA SER A 68 5.47 -4.34 5.83
C SER A 68 5.10 -3.07 6.59
N PHE A 69 4.88 -3.22 7.89
CA PHE A 69 4.69 -2.10 8.79
C PHE A 69 6.01 -1.37 9.03
N CYS A 70 6.04 -0.05 8.87
CA CYS A 70 7.21 0.76 9.24
C CYS A 70 7.04 1.33 10.65
N PHE A 71 6.04 2.20 10.86
CA PHE A 71 5.77 2.83 12.15
C PHE A 71 4.36 3.43 12.19
N GLN A 72 3.85 3.67 13.40
CA GLN A 72 2.57 4.34 13.65
C GLN A 72 2.79 5.85 13.79
N ILE A 73 1.84 6.65 13.33
CA ILE A 73 1.79 8.10 13.52
C ILE A 73 0.53 8.43 14.32
N SER A 74 0.69 9.09 15.47
CA SER A 74 -0.43 9.58 16.26
C SER A 74 -1.24 10.58 15.44
N ARG A 75 -2.57 10.51 15.53
CA ARG A 75 -3.47 11.52 14.95
C ARG A 75 -3.17 12.95 15.41
N ASN A 76 -2.51 13.13 16.57
CA ASN A 76 -2.11 14.44 17.10
C ASN A 76 -1.03 15.13 16.25
N CYS A 77 -0.38 14.41 15.32
CA CYS A 77 0.62 14.94 14.41
C CYS A 77 0.03 15.60 13.15
N PHE A 78 -1.31 15.66 13.01
CA PHE A 78 -1.99 16.14 11.81
C PHE A 78 -2.89 17.35 12.10
N MET A 79 -3.03 18.22 11.10
CA MET A 79 -3.95 19.36 11.13
C MET A 79 -4.73 19.45 9.80
N PRO A 80 -6.08 19.36 9.81
CA PRO A 80 -6.93 19.03 10.95
C PRO A 80 -6.68 17.60 11.47
N ARG A 81 -7.03 17.37 12.75
CA ARG A 81 -6.83 16.08 13.41
C ARG A 81 -7.79 15.02 12.83
N PRO A 82 -7.28 13.86 12.34
CA PRO A 82 -8.13 12.76 11.90
C PRO A 82 -8.74 12.00 13.09
N PHE A 83 -9.81 11.25 12.83
CA PHE A 83 -10.50 10.47 13.86
C PHE A 83 -9.71 9.24 14.33
N VAL A 84 -8.79 8.74 13.51
CA VAL A 84 -8.02 7.51 13.75
C VAL A 84 -6.52 7.78 13.60
N ASP A 85 -5.71 6.92 14.18
CA ASP A 85 -4.26 6.96 13.98
C ASP A 85 -3.87 6.50 12.57
N SER A 86 -2.70 6.95 12.12
CA SER A 86 -2.13 6.55 10.83
C SER A 86 -1.00 5.56 11.01
N VAL A 87 -0.66 4.89 9.92
CA VAL A 87 0.47 3.98 9.81
C VAL A 87 1.22 4.29 8.53
N VAL A 88 2.56 4.25 8.59
CA VAL A 88 3.39 4.18 7.39
C VAL A 88 3.66 2.72 7.07
N MET A 89 3.27 2.32 5.85
CA MET A 89 3.54 1.01 5.29
C MET A 89 4.58 1.12 4.19
N GLU A 90 5.48 0.14 4.11
CA GLU A 90 6.29 -0.11 2.92
C GLU A 90 5.60 -1.17 2.05
N ALA A 91 5.54 -0.91 0.76
CA ALA A 91 5.21 -1.92 -0.26
C ALA A 91 6.46 -2.16 -1.11
N SER A 92 6.97 -3.40 -1.09
CA SER A 92 8.06 -3.87 -1.93
C SER A 92 7.47 -4.64 -3.12
N ARG A 93 7.60 -4.10 -4.33
CA ARG A 93 7.04 -4.71 -5.53
C ARG A 93 7.64 -6.11 -5.77
N LYS A 94 6.80 -7.09 -6.06
CA LYS A 94 7.21 -8.44 -6.46
C LYS A 94 7.68 -8.43 -7.91
N ASP A 95 8.70 -9.22 -8.23
CA ASP A 95 9.11 -9.46 -9.61
C ASP A 95 8.24 -10.56 -10.25
N ASN A 96 6.95 -10.26 -10.41
CA ASN A 96 5.95 -11.21 -10.93
C ASN A 96 5.82 -11.15 -12.46
N ARG A 97 6.86 -10.72 -13.18
CA ARG A 97 6.85 -10.57 -14.65
C ARG A 97 6.45 -11.85 -15.39
N VAL A 98 6.76 -13.01 -14.81
CA VAL A 98 6.43 -14.34 -15.37
C VAL A 98 4.91 -14.60 -15.44
N LEU A 99 4.09 -13.93 -14.62
CA LEU A 99 2.64 -14.15 -14.58
C LEU A 99 1.84 -13.14 -15.42
N MET A 100 2.42 -11.98 -15.77
CA MET A 100 1.77 -10.95 -16.60
C MET A 100 1.84 -11.23 -18.10
N GLU A 101 2.82 -12.03 -18.55
CA GLU A 101 2.93 -12.48 -19.96
C GLU A 101 1.95 -13.61 -20.30
N LYS A 102 1.31 -14.23 -19.31
CA LYS A 102 0.33 -15.31 -19.49
C LYS A 102 -1.07 -14.86 -19.06
N ASN A 103 -1.78 -14.26 -20.01
CA ASN A 103 -3.24 -14.10 -20.06
C ASN A 103 -3.91 -13.31 -18.92
N PHE A 104 -4.24 -12.05 -19.23
CA PHE A 104 -5.57 -11.49 -18.98
C PHE A 104 -6.08 -10.87 -20.28
#